data_AF-A0A969CS39-F1
#
_entry.id   AF-A0A969CS39-F1
#
_cell.length_a   1.000
_cell.length_b   1.000
_cell.length_c   1.000
_cell.angle_alpha   90.00
_cell.angle_beta   90.00
_cell.angle_gamma   90.00
#
_symmetry.space_group_name_H-M   'P 1'
#
loop_
_entity.id
_entity.type
_entity.pdbx_description
1 polymer ?
#
loop_
_entity_poly.entity_id
_entity_poly.type
_entity_poly.pdbx_seq_one_letter_code
_entity_poly.pdbx_strand_id
1 'polypeptide(L)'
;MPPSQIMGLLVGGLAPALLFGLFGVLQKLSNQSNIGLGPYLIGIGVGVFIIGGVSYGLLPNRSLPPIAFGYAVLMGLFWASGAALVAVGLTYYGTPISKLVPLYNMNTLIAVLLGLLLFAEWQDISVVKLLLGAVLIGGGGVLVASA
;
A
#
# COMPACT_ATOMS: atom_id res chain seq x y z
N MET A 1 20.87 8.16 -12.90
CA MET A 1 19.44 8.01 -13.23
C MET A 1 19.03 9.22 -14.07
N PRO A 2 18.27 9.05 -15.15
CA PRO A 2 17.71 10.16 -15.91
C PRO A 2 16.68 10.96 -15.08
N PRO A 3 16.45 12.26 -15.36
CA PRO A 3 15.52 13.11 -14.60
C PRO A 3 14.08 12.58 -14.52
N SER A 4 13.60 11.90 -15.56
CA SER A 4 12.25 11.29 -15.60
C SER A 4 12.07 10.20 -14.55
N GLN A 5 13.13 9.44 -14.25
CA GLN A 5 13.10 8.37 -13.25
C GLN A 5 13.06 8.94 -11.83
N ILE A 6 13.77 10.05 -11.58
CA ILE A 6 13.71 10.76 -10.29
C ILE A 6 12.27 11.25 -10.05
N MET A 7 11.62 11.82 -11.06
CA MET A 7 10.24 12.25 -10.91
C MET A 7 9.27 11.08 -10.68
N GLY A 8 9.50 9.94 -11.34
CA GLY A 8 8.75 8.71 -11.06
C GLY A 8 8.90 8.24 -9.60
N LEU A 9 10.09 8.33 -9.02
CA LEU A 9 10.31 7.99 -7.61
C LEU A 9 9.65 8.98 -6.64
N LEU A 10 9.62 10.27 -6.97
CA LEU A 10 8.96 11.27 -6.14
C LEU A 10 7.44 11.11 -6.16
N VAL A 11 6.84 10.96 -7.35
CA VAL A 11 5.40 10.88 -7.54
C VAL A 11 4.85 9.50 -7.20
N GLY A 12 5.58 8.43 -7.54
CA GLY A 12 5.18 7.04 -7.30
C GLY A 12 5.69 6.45 -5.99
N GLY A 13 6.64 7.09 -5.32
CA GLY A 13 7.24 6.61 -4.07
C GLY A 13 7.01 7.56 -2.90
N LEU A 14 7.65 8.74 -2.91
CA LEU A 14 7.66 9.64 -1.75
C LEU A 14 6.28 10.23 -1.42
N ALA A 15 5.57 10.75 -2.42
CA ALA A 15 4.24 11.32 -2.20
C ALA A 15 3.23 10.28 -1.68
N PRO A 16 3.13 9.07 -2.27
CA PRO A 16 2.31 8.00 -1.72
C PRO A 16 2.70 7.60 -0.29
N ALA A 17 3.99 7.57 0.04
CA ALA A 17 4.43 7.23 1.41
C ALA A 17 3.86 8.19 2.46
N LEU A 18 3.80 9.49 2.16
CA LEU A 18 3.20 10.49 3.05
C LEU A 18 1.68 10.28 3.19
N LEU A 19 0.99 10.04 2.07
CA LEU A 19 -0.46 9.79 2.07
C LEU A 19 -0.82 8.49 2.81
N PHE A 20 -0.02 7.43 2.64
CA PHE A 20 -0.20 6.16 3.34
C PHE A 20 0.13 6.26 4.84
N GLY A 21 1.07 7.12 5.22
CA GLY A 21 1.30 7.47 6.62
C GLY A 21 0.06 8.13 7.25
N LEU A 22 -0.53 9.12 6.59
CA LEU A 22 -1.75 9.79 7.04
C LEU A 22 -2.96 8.83 7.07
N PHE A 23 -3.07 7.96 6.08
CA PHE A 23 -4.06 6.88 6.04
C PHE A 23 -4.02 6.03 7.32
N GLY A 24 -2.84 5.63 7.80
CA GLY A 24 -2.71 4.86 9.04
C GLY A 24 -3.27 5.59 10.27
N VAL A 25 -3.08 6.90 10.36
CA VAL A 25 -3.65 7.75 11.42
C VAL A 25 -5.18 7.77 11.34
N LEU A 26 -5.73 8.04 10.15
CA LEU A 26 -7.18 8.07 9.92
C LEU A 26 -7.82 6.69 10.15
N GLN A 27 -7.12 5.62 9.78
CA GLN A 27 -7.53 4.25 10.04
C GLN A 27 -7.66 3.99 11.54
N LYS A 28 -6.69 4.41 12.35
CA LYS A 28 -6.78 4.31 13.81
C LYS A 28 -7.96 5.12 14.36
N LEU A 29 -8.12 6.39 13.94
CA LEU A 29 -9.22 7.25 14.40
C LEU A 29 -10.59 6.65 14.08
N SER A 30 -10.75 6.11 12.87
CA SER A 30 -11.99 5.46 12.45
C SER A 30 -12.29 4.22 13.30
N ASN A 31 -11.31 3.34 13.50
CA ASN A 31 -11.48 2.11 14.29
C ASN A 31 -11.73 2.38 15.79
N GLN A 32 -11.12 3.42 16.35
CA GLN A 32 -11.40 3.87 17.73
C GLN A 32 -12.80 4.47 17.90
N SER A 33 -13.48 4.84 16.80
CA SER A 33 -14.83 5.38 16.83
C SER A 33 -15.92 4.29 16.83
N ASN A 34 -15.57 3.03 17.15
CA ASN A 34 -16.46 1.86 17.16
C ASN A 34 -17.17 1.58 15.82
N ILE A 35 -16.53 1.91 14.70
CA ILE A 35 -17.04 1.56 13.39
C ILE A 35 -17.00 0.03 13.19
N GLY A 36 -18.08 -0.55 12.64
CA GLY A 36 -18.08 -1.94 12.24
C GLY A 36 -17.20 -2.18 11.00
N LEU A 37 -16.67 -3.40 10.84
CA LEU A 37 -15.77 -3.75 9.74
C LEU A 37 -16.39 -3.53 8.35
N GLY A 38 -17.68 -3.87 8.17
CA GLY A 38 -18.41 -3.65 6.93
C GLY A 38 -18.50 -2.17 6.55
N PRO A 39 -19.12 -1.32 7.39
CA PRO A 39 -19.17 0.14 7.17
C PRO A 39 -17.80 0.78 6.99
N TYR A 40 -16.77 0.30 7.70
CA TYR A 40 -15.39 0.74 7.55
C TYR A 40 -14.87 0.51 6.12
N LEU A 41 -14.99 -0.71 5.59
CA LEU A 41 -14.57 -1.03 4.21
C LEU A 41 -15.40 -0.30 3.16
N ILE A 42 -16.72 -0.18 3.38
CA ILE A 42 -17.61 0.59 2.49
C ILE A 42 -17.17 2.06 2.43
N GLY A 43 -16.89 2.67 3.58
CA GLY A 43 -16.43 4.07 3.65
C GLY A 43 -15.14 4.30 2.89
N ILE A 44 -14.18 3.37 2.98
CA ILE A 44 -12.96 3.43 2.16
C ILE A 44 -13.31 3.27 0.67
N GLY A 45 -14.17 2.31 0.32
CA GLY A 45 -14.62 2.09 -1.04
C GLY A 45 -15.25 3.33 -1.68
N VAL A 46 -16.01 4.11 -0.92
CA VAL A 46 -16.55 5.42 -1.35
C VAL A 46 -15.41 6.39 -1.68
N GLY A 47 -14.38 6.49 -0.84
CA GLY A 47 -13.21 7.33 -1.10
C GLY A 47 -12.49 6.93 -2.39
N VAL A 48 -12.26 5.62 -2.59
CA VAL A 48 -11.66 5.08 -3.82
C VAL A 48 -12.51 5.38 -5.05
N PHE A 49 -13.84 5.19 -4.95
CA PHE A 49 -14.77 5.48 -6.03
C PHE A 49 -14.76 6.96 -6.43
N ILE A 50 -14.74 7.88 -5.46
CA ILE A 50 -14.66 9.32 -5.70
C ILE A 50 -13.37 9.68 -6.44
N ILE A 51 -12.20 9.24 -5.93
CA ILE A 51 -10.92 9.53 -6.56
C ILE A 51 -10.83 8.93 -7.96
N GLY A 52 -11.33 7.69 -8.14
CA GLY A 52 -11.42 7.04 -9.44
C GLY A 52 -12.31 7.80 -10.43
N GLY A 53 -13.49 8.24 -9.99
CA GLY A 53 -14.43 9.01 -10.82
C GLY A 53 -13.88 10.37 -11.22
N VAL A 54 -13.24 11.10 -10.29
CA VAL A 54 -12.56 12.37 -10.59
C VAL A 54 -11.43 12.13 -11.59
N SER A 55 -10.62 11.09 -11.40
CA SER A 55 -9.52 10.75 -12.31
C SER A 55 -10.02 10.40 -13.70
N TYR A 56 -11.10 9.63 -13.82
CA TYR A 56 -11.73 9.28 -15.10
C TYR A 56 -12.30 10.50 -15.84
N GLY A 57 -12.81 11.49 -15.10
CA GLY A 57 -13.33 12.74 -15.66
C GLY A 57 -12.23 13.68 -16.15
N LEU A 58 -11.15 13.83 -15.37
CA LEU A 58 -10.07 14.79 -15.62
C LEU A 58 -8.97 14.27 -16.55
N LEU A 59 -8.68 12.97 -16.53
CA LEU A 59 -7.61 12.40 -17.34
C LEU A 59 -8.12 12.04 -18.75
N PRO A 60 -7.30 12.30 -19.79
CA PRO A 60 -7.70 12.07 -21.18
C PRO A 60 -7.81 10.59 -21.55
N ASN A 61 -7.11 9.70 -20.82
CA ASN A 61 -7.18 8.26 -21.06
C ASN A 61 -8.40 7.65 -20.37
N ARG A 62 -9.35 7.15 -21.17
CA ARG A 62 -10.59 6.49 -20.70
C ARG A 62 -10.66 5.02 -21.11
N SER A 63 -9.53 4.40 -21.47
CA SER A 63 -9.51 3.00 -21.86
C SER A 63 -9.96 2.09 -20.71
N LEU A 64 -10.87 1.15 -20.99
CA LEU A 64 -11.30 0.12 -20.04
C LEU A 64 -11.03 -1.29 -20.60
N PRO A 65 -9.76 -1.74 -20.70
CA PRO A 65 -9.47 -3.11 -21.09
C PRO A 65 -10.00 -4.08 -20.03
N PRO A 66 -10.87 -5.05 -20.38
CA PRO A 66 -11.52 -5.92 -19.39
C PRO A 66 -10.53 -6.71 -18.52
N ILE A 67 -9.42 -7.17 -19.10
CA ILE A 67 -8.37 -7.91 -18.39
C ILE A 67 -7.68 -7.01 -17.35
N ALA A 68 -7.32 -5.78 -17.75
CA ALA A 68 -6.70 -4.81 -16.84
C ALA A 68 -7.63 -4.41 -15.69
N PHE A 69 -8.92 -4.25 -16.00
CA PHE A 69 -9.94 -4.01 -15.00
C PHE A 69 -10.08 -5.20 -14.02
N GLY A 70 -10.01 -6.43 -14.54
CA GLY A 70 -9.97 -7.64 -13.71
C GLY A 70 -8.82 -7.65 -12.71
N TYR A 71 -7.61 -7.28 -13.13
CA TYR A 71 -6.47 -7.14 -12.21
C TYR A 71 -6.68 -6.03 -11.16
N ALA A 72 -7.30 -4.91 -11.54
CA ALA A 72 -7.63 -3.83 -10.61
C ALA A 72 -8.65 -4.28 -9.54
N VAL A 73 -9.66 -5.06 -9.93
CA VAL A 73 -10.62 -5.66 -8.98
C VAL A 73 -9.91 -6.60 -8.02
N LEU A 74 -9.05 -7.50 -8.53
CA LEU A 74 -8.30 -8.43 -7.70
C LEU A 74 -7.37 -7.71 -6.72
N MET A 75 -6.67 -6.66 -7.19
CA MET A 75 -5.87 -5.77 -6.36
C MET A 75 -6.72 -5.17 -5.22
N GLY A 76 -7.92 -4.67 -5.54
CA GLY A 76 -8.86 -4.12 -4.57
C GLY A 76 -9.29 -5.14 -3.51
N LEU A 77 -9.53 -6.40 -3.89
CA LEU A 77 -9.87 -7.47 -2.96
C LEU A 77 -8.72 -7.74 -1.97
N PHE A 78 -7.50 -7.95 -2.46
CA PHE A 78 -6.34 -8.18 -1.59
C PHE A 78 -6.06 -6.98 -0.67
N TRP A 79 -6.16 -5.77 -1.20
CA TRP A 79 -5.97 -4.55 -0.43
C TRP A 79 -7.03 -4.42 0.67
N ALA A 80 -8.31 -4.61 0.36
CA ALA A 80 -9.40 -4.51 1.31
C ALA A 80 -9.31 -5.59 2.41
N SER A 81 -8.93 -6.82 2.05
CA SER A 81 -8.65 -7.88 3.02
C SER A 81 -7.52 -7.50 3.97
N GLY A 82 -6.42 -6.93 3.47
CA GLY A 82 -5.33 -6.42 4.31
C GLY A 82 -5.79 -5.30 5.26
N ALA A 83 -6.52 -4.31 4.74
CA ALA A 83 -7.09 -3.23 5.55
C ALA A 83 -8.04 -3.75 6.64
N ALA A 84 -8.83 -4.80 6.33
CA ALA A 84 -9.71 -5.44 7.27
C ALA A 84 -8.94 -6.14 8.40
N LEU A 85 -7.85 -6.84 8.09
CA LEU A 85 -7.00 -7.48 9.09
C LEU A 85 -6.30 -6.46 10.01
N VAL A 86 -5.89 -5.32 9.46
CA VAL A 86 -5.34 -4.21 10.26
C VAL A 86 -6.41 -3.63 11.19
N ALA A 87 -7.62 -3.41 10.68
CA ALA A 87 -8.76 -2.99 11.50
C ALA A 87 -9.04 -3.99 12.65
N VAL A 88 -8.94 -5.29 12.38
CA VAL A 88 -9.06 -6.33 13.41
C VAL A 88 -7.94 -6.21 14.46
N GLY A 89 -6.69 -6.02 14.03
CA GLY A 89 -5.54 -5.79 14.91
C GLY A 89 -5.70 -4.57 15.83
N LEU A 90 -6.26 -3.49 15.30
CA LEU A 90 -6.52 -2.26 16.05
C LEU A 90 -7.68 -2.42 17.05
N THR A 91 -8.80 -2.96 16.58
CA THR A 91 -10.07 -2.94 17.32
C THR A 91 -10.18 -4.08 18.32
N TYR A 92 -9.79 -5.30 17.95
CA TYR A 92 -9.93 -6.48 18.82
C TYR A 92 -8.69 -6.79 19.63
N TYR A 93 -7.51 -6.55 19.07
CA TYR A 93 -6.23 -6.84 19.75
C TYR A 93 -5.60 -5.60 20.39
N GLY A 94 -6.17 -4.40 20.19
CA GLY A 94 -5.66 -3.15 20.76
C GLY A 94 -4.23 -2.83 20.34
N THR A 95 -3.74 -3.43 19.24
CA THR A 95 -2.33 -3.33 18.86
C THR A 95 -2.04 -1.90 18.38
N PRO A 96 -0.98 -1.22 18.89
CA PRO A 96 -0.67 0.13 18.46
C PRO A 96 -0.42 0.22 16.94
N ILE A 97 -1.02 1.22 16.29
CA ILE A 97 -0.78 1.49 14.86
C ILE A 97 0.70 1.69 14.53
N SER A 98 1.48 2.23 15.47
CA SER A 98 2.93 2.41 15.34
C SER A 98 3.71 1.10 15.23
N LYS A 99 3.17 -0.02 15.72
CA LYS A 99 3.73 -1.37 15.55
C LYS A 99 3.22 -2.04 14.29
N LEU A 100 1.93 -1.85 13.98
CA LEU A 100 1.30 -2.45 12.81
C LEU A 100 1.84 -1.88 11.50
N VAL A 101 2.00 -0.55 11.41
CA VAL A 101 2.41 0.16 10.18
C VAL A 101 3.74 -0.37 9.63
N PRO A 102 4.84 -0.45 10.41
CA PRO A 102 6.09 -1.00 9.91
C PRO A 102 5.97 -2.47 9.53
N LEU A 103 5.19 -3.25 10.27
CA LEU A 103 5.03 -4.69 10.04
C LEU A 103 4.32 -4.97 8.71
N TYR A 104 3.14 -4.36 8.46
CA TYR A 104 2.44 -4.61 7.21
C TYR A 104 3.09 -3.91 6.01
N ASN A 105 3.86 -2.83 6.21
CA ASN A 105 4.65 -2.21 5.13
C ASN A 105 5.87 -3.06 4.72
N MET A 106 6.19 -4.13 5.45
CA MET A 106 7.09 -5.18 4.94
C MET A 106 6.49 -5.92 3.73
N ASN A 107 5.22 -5.67 3.37
CA ASN A 107 4.68 -6.04 2.05
C ASN A 107 5.56 -5.51 0.89
N THR A 108 6.34 -4.45 1.11
CA THR A 108 7.38 -3.95 0.19
C THR A 108 8.36 -5.07 -0.18
N LEU A 109 8.76 -5.91 0.76
CA LEU A 109 9.68 -7.03 0.50
C LEU A 109 9.05 -8.08 -0.42
N ILE A 110 7.76 -8.37 -0.21
CA ILE A 110 7.00 -9.28 -1.06
C ILE A 110 6.86 -8.67 -2.47
N ALA A 111 6.51 -7.40 -2.58
CA ALA A 111 6.36 -6.70 -3.85
C ALA A 111 7.69 -6.65 -4.63
N VAL A 112 8.80 -6.37 -3.95
CA VAL A 112 10.14 -6.37 -4.55
C VAL A 112 10.52 -7.77 -5.04
N LEU A 113 10.31 -8.81 -4.22
CA LEU A 113 10.62 -10.19 -4.61
C LEU A 113 9.79 -10.63 -5.82
N LEU A 114 8.48 -10.38 -5.79
CA LEU A 114 7.59 -10.73 -6.90
C LEU A 114 7.87 -9.89 -8.14
N GLY A 115 8.21 -8.61 -8.00
CA GLY A 115 8.58 -7.74 -9.12
C GLY A 115 9.83 -8.24 -9.83
N LEU A 116 10.87 -8.58 -9.05
CA LEU A 116 12.08 -9.23 -9.55
C LEU A 116 11.78 -10.53 -10.29
N LEU A 117 10.95 -11.41 -9.72
CA LEU A 117 10.74 -12.75 -10.27
C LEU A 117 9.76 -12.76 -11.46
N LEU A 118 8.63 -12.05 -11.35
CA LEU A 118 7.55 -12.11 -12.34
C LEU A 118 7.81 -11.19 -13.54
N PHE A 119 8.47 -10.06 -13.33
CA PHE A 119 8.76 -9.08 -14.39
C PHE A 119 10.23 -9.11 -14.84
N ALA A 120 11.05 -10.02 -14.27
CA ALA A 120 12.47 -10.15 -14.56
C ALA A 120 13.28 -8.85 -14.36
N GLU A 121 12.83 -7.97 -13.46
CA GLU A 121 13.47 -6.66 -13.18
C GLU A 121 14.91 -6.78 -12.68
N TRP A 122 15.36 -7.99 -12.28
CA TRP A 122 16.74 -8.25 -11.85
C TRP A 122 17.79 -7.93 -12.93
N GLN A 123 17.38 -7.84 -14.20
CA GLN A 123 18.25 -7.45 -15.31
C GLN A 123 18.52 -5.93 -15.35
N ASP A 124 17.57 -5.14 -14.86
CA ASP A 124 17.57 -3.68 -15.00
C ASP A 124 18.05 -2.95 -13.74
N ILE A 125 18.19 -3.66 -12.62
CA ILE A 125 18.54 -3.06 -11.33
C ILE A 125 19.73 -3.73 -10.63
N SER A 126 20.33 -2.99 -9.71
CA SER A 126 21.37 -3.55 -8.84
C SER A 126 20.76 -4.43 -7.75
N VAL A 127 20.66 -5.73 -8.03
CA VAL A 127 20.11 -6.74 -7.11
C VAL A 127 20.76 -6.68 -5.73
N VAL A 128 22.09 -6.48 -5.66
CA VAL A 128 22.81 -6.38 -4.38
C VAL A 128 22.33 -5.18 -3.55
N LYS A 129 22.23 -3.99 -4.15
CA LYS A 129 21.76 -2.79 -3.43
C LYS A 129 20.31 -2.95 -2.97
N LEU A 130 19.48 -3.56 -3.80
CA LEU A 130 18.09 -3.84 -3.48
C LEU A 130 17.96 -4.83 -2.31
N LEU A 131 18.73 -5.93 -2.32
CA LEU A 131 18.74 -6.92 -1.25
C LEU A 131 19.23 -6.32 0.07
N LEU A 132 20.27 -5.48 0.04
CA LEU A 132 20.73 -4.76 1.23
C LEU A 132 19.63 -3.84 1.78
N GLY A 133 18.97 -3.08 0.91
CA GLY A 133 17.81 -2.27 1.30
C GLY A 133 16.67 -3.09 1.89
N ALA A 134 16.36 -4.24 1.29
CA ALA A 134 15.33 -5.17 1.77
C ALA A 134 15.66 -5.70 3.18
N VAL A 135 16.92 -6.05 3.44
CA VAL A 135 17.36 -6.47 4.79
C VAL A 135 17.20 -5.33 5.80
N LEU A 136 17.55 -4.09 5.43
CA LEU A 136 17.39 -2.93 6.31
C LEU A 136 15.91 -2.65 6.62
N ILE A 137 15.02 -2.76 5.62
CA ILE A 137 13.57 -2.60 5.80
C ILE A 137 13.02 -3.70 6.72
N GLY A 138 13.37 -4.97 6.47
CA GLY A 138 12.93 -6.09 7.29
C GLY A 138 13.42 -6.00 8.73
N GLY A 139 14.72 -5.71 8.91
CA GLY A 139 15.32 -5.51 10.23
C GLY A 139 14.68 -4.35 10.99
N GLY A 140 14.45 -3.21 10.32
CA GLY A 140 13.74 -2.06 10.91
C GLY A 140 12.30 -2.38 11.30
N GLY A 141 11.57 -3.13 10.45
CA GLY A 141 10.21 -3.57 10.72
C GLY A 141 10.13 -4.46 11.97
N VAL A 142 11.01 -5.46 12.08
CA VAL A 142 11.10 -6.35 13.25
C VAL A 142 11.47 -5.57 14.52
N LEU A 143 12.46 -4.68 14.43
CA LEU A 143 12.89 -3.85 15.56
C LEU A 143 11.72 -3.03 16.12
N VAL A 144 10.96 -2.34 15.27
CA VAL A 144 9.81 -1.54 15.72
C VAL A 144 8.66 -2.40 16.25
N ALA A 145 8.42 -3.58 15.66
CA ALA A 145 7.42 -4.51 16.19
C ALA A 145 7.76 -4.99 17.61
N SER A 146 9.06 -5.13 17.92
CA SER A 146 9.56 -5.57 19.23
C SER A 146 9.69 -4.48 20.30
N ALA A 147 9.48 -3.20 19.95
CA ALA A 147 9.55 -2.06 20.85
C ALA A 147 8.21 -1.80 21.54
#